data_AF-A0A662HEC4-F1
#
_entry.id   AF-A0A662HEC4-F1
#
_cell.length_a   1.000
_cell.length_b   1.000
_cell.length_c   1.000
_cell.angle_alpha   90.00
_cell.angle_beta   90.00
_cell.angle_gamma   90.00
#
_symmetry.space_group_name_H-M   'P 1'
#
loop_
_entity.id
_entity.type
_entity.pdbx_description
1 polymer ?
#
loop_
_entity_poly.entity_id
_entity_poly.type
_entity_poly.pdbx_seq_one_letter_code
_entity_poly.pdbx_strand_id
1 'polypeptide(L)'
;NPAIYALALLFSSYIAAITVNTGAALGEEIGWRGFLVKKLKDIGFVRECLVIGVLWGLWHASAILLLGHNYKVHRVEGVLLFTMFTAVLTVPMVLIRNIADNVFPAASLHGSLNAIWGLTYLLSDFPNNELYDGLGILGIITWSIIAIISVFLDKTRQRKGKK
;
A
#
# COMPACT_ATOMS: atom_id res chain seq x y z
N ASN A 1 -17.75 -17.66 20.13
CA ASN A 1 -18.35 -17.55 18.79
C ASN A 1 -17.32 -16.91 17.86
N PRO A 2 -16.85 -17.62 16.82
CA PRO A 2 -15.84 -17.11 15.87
C PRO A 2 -16.18 -15.74 15.28
N ALA A 3 -17.47 -15.45 15.06
CA ALA A 3 -17.92 -14.16 14.54
C ALA A 3 -17.64 -12.99 15.49
N ILE A 4 -17.80 -13.20 16.81
CA ILE A 4 -17.53 -12.17 17.82
C ILE A 4 -16.03 -11.86 17.89
N TYR A 5 -15.17 -12.88 17.77
CA TYR A 5 -13.73 -12.70 17.70
C TYR A 5 -13.30 -11.95 16.43
N ALA A 6 -13.87 -12.31 15.27
CA ALA A 6 -13.61 -11.61 14.02
C ALA A 6 -14.04 -10.13 14.09
N LEU A 7 -15.21 -9.84 14.66
CA LEU A 7 -15.70 -8.47 14.86
C LEU A 7 -14.79 -7.65 15.80
N ALA A 8 -14.35 -8.25 16.92
CA ALA A 8 -13.42 -7.60 17.84
C ALA A 8 -12.05 -7.33 17.19
N LEU A 9 -11.56 -8.26 16.36
CA LEU A 9 -10.30 -8.11 15.62
C LEU A 9 -10.40 -7.04 14.54
N LEU A 10 -11.50 -6.95 13.81
CA LEU A 10 -11.71 -5.90 12.81
C LEU A 10 -11.78 -4.51 13.46
N PHE A 11 -12.49 -4.38 14.59
CA PHE A 11 -12.59 -3.14 15.32
C PHE A 11 -11.24 -2.68 15.88
N SER A 12 -10.48 -3.59 16.51
CA SER A 12 -9.14 -3.31 17.01
C SER A 12 -8.14 -3.01 15.88
N SER A 13 -8.23 -3.69 14.75
CA SER A 13 -7.40 -3.41 13.57
C SER A 13 -7.68 -2.03 12.99
N TYR A 14 -8.94 -1.58 12.99
CA TYR A 14 -9.31 -0.23 12.57
C TYR A 14 -8.76 0.84 13.52
N ILE A 15 -8.82 0.62 14.84
CA ILE A 15 -8.20 1.52 15.83
C ILE A 15 -6.68 1.55 15.66
N ALA A 16 -6.03 0.39 15.51
CA ALA A 16 -4.59 0.29 15.29
C ALA A 16 -4.16 0.96 13.98
N ALA A 17 -4.97 0.82 12.92
CA ALA A 17 -4.78 1.45 11.63
C ALA A 17 -4.68 2.97 11.76
N ILE A 18 -5.65 3.62 12.42
CA ILE A 18 -5.71 5.09 12.54
C ILE A 18 -4.77 5.68 13.62
N THR A 19 -4.15 4.84 14.46
CA THR A 19 -3.27 5.28 15.56
C THR A 19 -1.81 4.88 15.31
N VAL A 20 -1.38 3.75 15.88
CA VAL A 20 0.02 3.30 15.94
C VAL A 20 0.57 3.01 14.54
N ASN A 21 -0.21 2.33 13.69
CA ASN A 21 0.25 2.00 12.34
C ASN A 21 0.27 3.23 11.43
N THR A 22 -0.64 4.20 11.62
CA THR A 22 -0.50 5.51 10.96
C THR A 22 0.76 6.22 11.45
N GLY A 23 1.09 6.18 12.75
CA GLY A 23 2.32 6.74 13.30
C GLY A 23 3.60 6.13 12.70
N ALA A 24 3.65 4.80 12.60
CA ALA A 24 4.76 4.10 11.96
C ALA A 24 4.84 4.41 10.46
N ALA A 25 3.71 4.33 9.75
CA ALA A 25 3.61 4.63 8.33
C ALA A 25 3.95 6.10 8.02
N LEU A 26 3.64 7.04 8.92
CA LEU A 26 3.95 8.46 8.72
C LEU A 26 5.45 8.69 8.50
N GLY A 27 6.32 7.97 9.19
CA GLY A 27 7.77 8.07 8.98
C GLY A 27 8.16 7.75 7.53
N GLU A 28 7.60 6.69 6.96
CA GLU A 28 7.80 6.33 5.56
C GLU A 28 7.13 7.32 4.60
N GLU A 29 5.88 7.69 4.86
CA GLU A 29 5.10 8.56 3.97
C GLU A 29 5.64 9.99 3.89
N ILE A 30 6.27 10.50 4.94
CA ILE A 30 7.00 11.79 4.88
C ILE A 30 8.09 11.74 3.80
N GLY A 31 8.82 10.63 3.69
CA GLY A 31 9.81 10.41 2.64
C GLY A 31 9.14 10.22 1.28
N TRP A 32 8.31 9.18 1.13
CA TRP A 32 7.78 8.76 -0.16
C TRP A 32 6.77 9.74 -0.75
N ARG A 33 5.74 10.13 0.03
CA ARG A 33 4.60 10.95 -0.44
C ARG A 33 4.75 12.42 -0.06
N GLY A 34 5.61 12.74 0.91
CA GLY A 34 5.95 14.10 1.31
C GLY A 34 7.08 14.68 0.46
N PHE A 35 8.25 14.03 0.47
CA PHE A 35 9.46 14.54 -0.19
C PHE A 35 9.57 14.10 -1.66
N LEU A 36 9.52 12.79 -1.96
CA LEU A 36 9.77 12.30 -3.32
C LEU A 36 8.71 12.76 -4.34
N VAL A 37 7.42 12.74 -3.98
CA VAL A 37 6.33 13.29 -4.82
C VAL A 37 6.65 14.73 -5.25
N LYS A 38 7.05 15.59 -4.31
CA LYS A 38 7.40 16.99 -4.62
C LYS A 38 8.63 17.09 -5.52
N LYS A 39 9.62 16.21 -5.32
CA LYS A 39 10.87 16.19 -6.09
C LYS A 39 10.67 15.68 -7.52
N LEU A 40 9.67 14.81 -7.74
CA LEU A 40 9.40 14.14 -9.01
C LEU A 40 8.16 14.69 -9.74
N LYS A 41 7.55 15.77 -9.25
CA LYS A 41 6.33 16.35 -9.85
C LYS A 41 6.44 16.67 -11.34
N ASP A 42 7.65 16.95 -11.83
CA ASP A 42 7.90 17.43 -13.20
C ASP A 42 8.07 16.28 -14.22
N ILE A 43 8.22 15.03 -13.76
CA ILE A 43 8.38 13.87 -14.66
C ILE A 43 7.05 13.23 -15.09
N GLY A 44 5.93 13.77 -14.60
CA GLY A 44 4.58 13.31 -14.90
C GLY A 44 4.10 12.20 -13.98
N PHE A 45 2.80 12.22 -13.67
CA PHE A 45 2.16 11.41 -12.63
C PHE A 45 2.47 9.90 -12.70
N VAL A 46 2.44 9.30 -13.89
CA VAL A 46 2.69 7.85 -14.05
C VAL A 46 4.15 7.51 -13.73
N ARG A 47 5.10 8.29 -14.24
CA ARG A 47 6.53 8.06 -14.00
C ARG A 47 6.88 8.34 -12.54
N GLU A 48 6.32 9.40 -11.97
CA GLU A 48 6.41 9.71 -10.54
C GLU A 48 5.98 8.52 -9.67
N CYS A 49 4.77 7.98 -9.90
CA CYS A 49 4.26 6.84 -9.15
C CYS A 49 5.13 5.58 -9.30
N LEU A 50 5.57 5.27 -10.53
CA LEU A 50 6.42 4.11 -10.79
C LEU A 50 7.76 4.22 -10.09
N VAL A 51 8.43 5.37 -10.18
CA VAL A 51 9.74 5.58 -9.53
C VAL A 51 9.61 5.47 -8.01
N ILE A 52 8.62 6.12 -7.42
CA ILE A 52 8.41 6.08 -5.96
C ILE A 52 8.11 4.66 -5.50
N GLY A 53 7.17 3.98 -6.16
CA GLY A 53 6.78 2.64 -5.75
C GLY A 53 7.89 1.62 -5.93
N VAL A 54 8.67 1.68 -7.01
CA VAL A 54 9.84 0.81 -7.20
C VAL A 54 10.89 1.05 -6.14
N LEU A 55 11.23 2.31 -5.83
CA LEU A 55 12.20 2.61 -4.78
C LEU A 55 11.72 2.15 -3.40
N TRP A 56 10.42 2.30 -3.12
CA TRP A 56 9.82 1.85 -1.86
C TRP A 56 9.83 0.32 -1.74
N GLY A 57 9.51 -0.40 -2.81
CA GLY A 57 9.59 -1.86 -2.86
C GLY A 57 11.03 -2.38 -2.69
N LEU A 58 11.99 -1.77 -3.38
CA LEU A 58 13.40 -2.13 -3.27
C LEU A 58 14.00 -1.78 -1.89
N TRP A 59 13.49 -0.73 -1.23
CA TRP A 59 13.87 -0.42 0.15
C TRP A 59 13.54 -1.58 1.11
N HIS A 60 12.48 -2.35 0.83
CA HIS A 60 12.13 -3.55 1.60
C HIS A 60 12.96 -4.79 1.25
N ALA A 61 13.75 -4.77 0.17
CA ALA A 61 14.43 -5.97 -0.34
C ALA A 61 15.35 -6.62 0.69
N SER A 62 16.10 -5.82 1.46
CA SER A 62 16.99 -6.34 2.52
C SER A 62 16.20 -7.02 3.64
N ALA A 63 15.09 -6.42 4.08
CA ALA A 63 14.22 -7.00 5.11
C ALA A 63 13.55 -8.28 4.61
N ILE A 64 13.11 -8.34 3.35
CA ILE A 64 12.53 -9.53 2.73
C ILE A 64 13.57 -10.66 2.67
N LEU A 65 14.75 -10.40 2.12
CA LEU A 65 15.78 -11.42 1.91
C LEU A 65 16.37 -11.95 3.23
N LEU A 66 16.67 -11.05 4.17
CA LEU A 66 17.36 -11.41 5.43
C LEU A 66 16.40 -11.87 6.51
N LEU A 67 15.25 -11.19 6.67
CA LEU A 67 14.32 -11.41 7.79
C LEU A 67 13.05 -12.14 7.38
N GLY A 68 12.84 -12.39 6.08
CA GLY A 68 11.60 -12.98 5.59
C GLY A 68 10.39 -12.07 5.78
N HIS A 69 10.61 -10.74 5.74
CA HIS A 69 9.53 -9.77 5.89
C HIS A 69 8.47 -9.99 4.79
N ASN A 70 7.22 -10.26 5.16
CA ASN A 70 6.09 -10.63 4.30
C ASN A 70 6.24 -11.91 3.45
N TYR A 71 7.46 -12.35 3.15
CA TYR A 71 7.76 -13.58 2.40
C TYR A 71 8.73 -14.43 3.20
N LYS A 72 8.26 -15.51 3.81
CA LYS A 72 9.09 -16.37 4.66
C LYS A 72 9.87 -17.39 3.83
N VAL A 73 9.25 -17.90 2.75
CA VAL A 73 9.73 -19.05 1.97
C VAL A 73 10.34 -18.59 0.64
N HIS A 74 9.58 -17.87 -0.18
CA HIS A 74 9.93 -17.38 -1.51
C HIS A 74 10.46 -15.95 -1.46
N ARG A 75 11.61 -15.76 -0.79
CA ARG A 75 12.15 -14.42 -0.51
C ARG A 75 12.61 -13.67 -1.77
N VAL A 76 13.18 -14.38 -2.73
CA VAL A 76 13.72 -13.75 -3.96
C VAL A 76 12.57 -13.29 -4.85
N GLU A 77 11.60 -14.17 -5.09
CA GLU A 77 10.37 -13.86 -5.81
C GLU A 77 9.55 -12.80 -5.06
N GLY A 78 9.57 -12.85 -3.74
CA GLY A 78 8.94 -11.89 -2.85
C GLY A 78 9.43 -10.45 -3.07
N VAL A 79 10.73 -10.24 -3.30
CA VAL A 79 11.25 -8.89 -3.64
C VAL A 79 10.59 -8.35 -4.92
N LEU A 80 10.49 -9.19 -5.95
CA LEU A 80 9.88 -8.80 -7.22
C LEU A 80 8.38 -8.50 -7.05
N LEU A 81 7.64 -9.41 -6.40
CA LEU A 81 6.21 -9.25 -6.17
C LEU A 81 5.89 -8.04 -5.31
N PHE A 82 6.62 -7.84 -4.22
CA PHE A 82 6.43 -6.70 -3.33
C PHE A 82 6.76 -5.37 -4.02
N THR A 83 7.76 -5.36 -4.90
CA THR A 83 8.08 -4.17 -5.71
C THR A 83 6.98 -3.85 -6.71
N MET A 84 6.38 -4.85 -7.35
CA MET A 84 5.23 -4.63 -8.22
C MET A 84 4.00 -4.16 -7.43
N PHE A 85 3.75 -4.76 -6.26
CA PHE A 85 2.67 -4.38 -5.35
C PHE A 85 2.79 -2.91 -4.91
N THR A 86 3.96 -2.49 -4.44
CA THR A 86 4.23 -1.10 -4.02
C THR A 86 4.17 -0.12 -5.20
N ALA A 87 4.57 -0.52 -6.40
CA ALA A 87 4.41 0.28 -7.63
C ALA A 87 2.94 0.59 -7.94
N VAL A 88 2.06 -0.42 -7.88
CA VAL A 88 0.62 -0.21 -8.15
C VAL A 88 -0.09 0.49 -7.00
N LEU A 89 0.26 0.17 -5.75
CA LEU A 89 -0.32 0.79 -4.54
C LEU A 89 0.03 2.28 -4.43
N THR A 90 1.20 2.69 -4.95
CA THR A 90 1.61 4.10 -4.96
C THR A 90 0.62 5.00 -5.71
N VAL A 91 -0.04 4.51 -6.76
CA VAL A 91 -0.95 5.31 -7.58
C VAL A 91 -2.11 5.92 -6.77
N PRO A 92 -2.97 5.13 -6.09
CA PRO A 92 -4.03 5.69 -5.26
C PRO A 92 -3.48 6.53 -4.09
N MET A 93 -2.33 6.16 -3.51
CA MET A 93 -1.72 6.91 -2.40
C MET A 93 -1.27 8.32 -2.80
N VAL A 94 -0.61 8.46 -3.96
CA VAL A 94 -0.20 9.77 -4.49
C VAL A 94 -1.42 10.59 -4.87
N LEU A 95 -2.47 9.96 -5.44
CA LEU A 95 -3.73 10.65 -5.74
C LEU A 95 -4.35 11.24 -4.48
N ILE A 96 -4.63 10.45 -3.45
CA ILE A 96 -5.27 10.96 -2.22
C ILE A 96 -4.40 12.00 -1.50
N ARG A 97 -3.06 11.84 -1.54
CA ARG A 97 -2.12 12.85 -1.04
C ARG A 97 -2.24 14.16 -1.81
N ASN A 98 -2.30 14.12 -3.15
CA ASN A 98 -2.41 15.32 -3.98
C ASN A 98 -3.77 16.00 -3.82
N ILE A 99 -4.82 15.25 -3.54
CA ILE A 99 -6.15 15.78 -3.27
C ILE A 99 -6.21 16.53 -1.94
N ALA A 100 -5.61 15.97 -0.90
CA ALA A 100 -5.63 16.56 0.44
C ALA A 100 -4.48 17.57 0.70
N ASP A 101 -3.51 17.62 -0.22
CA ASP A 101 -2.24 18.35 -0.12
C ASP A 101 -1.44 18.09 1.18
N ASN A 102 -1.55 16.89 1.72
CA ASN A 102 -0.78 16.45 2.88
C ASN A 102 -0.64 14.92 2.89
N VAL A 103 0.25 14.41 3.75
CA VAL A 103 0.59 12.97 3.77
C VAL A 103 -0.38 12.11 4.60
N PHE A 104 -1.28 12.72 5.40
CA PHE A 104 -2.09 11.98 6.35
C PHE A 104 -3.02 10.94 5.70
N PRO A 105 -3.72 11.21 4.57
CA PRO A 105 -4.54 10.19 3.92
C PRO A 105 -3.72 9.01 3.41
N ALA A 106 -2.53 9.26 2.85
CA ALA A 106 -1.63 8.20 2.41
C ALA A 106 -1.13 7.37 3.61
N ALA A 107 -0.74 8.03 4.70
CA ALA A 107 -0.27 7.35 5.91
C ALA A 107 -1.37 6.54 6.59
N SER A 108 -2.61 7.05 6.57
CA SER A 108 -3.78 6.32 7.07
C SER A 108 -4.08 5.07 6.23
N LEU A 109 -4.01 5.17 4.90
CA LEU A 109 -4.17 4.01 4.02
C LEU A 109 -3.08 2.96 4.23
N HIS A 110 -1.81 3.39 4.28
CA HIS A 110 -0.67 2.51 4.55
C HIS A 110 -0.81 1.84 5.93
N GLY A 111 -1.07 2.63 6.98
CA GLY A 111 -1.28 2.10 8.32
C GLY A 111 -2.43 1.10 8.40
N SER A 112 -3.50 1.32 7.63
CA SER A 112 -4.63 0.38 7.52
C SER A 112 -4.23 -0.94 6.87
N LEU A 113 -3.42 -0.90 5.81
CA LEU A 113 -2.93 -2.11 5.15
C LEU A 113 -2.03 -2.92 6.09
N ASN A 114 -1.14 -2.27 6.82
CA ASN A 114 -0.27 -2.95 7.79
C ASN A 114 -1.07 -3.56 8.94
N ALA A 115 -2.10 -2.86 9.43
CA ALA A 115 -2.96 -3.36 10.50
C ALA A 115 -3.76 -4.60 10.07
N ILE A 116 -4.37 -4.53 8.89
CA ILE A 116 -5.25 -5.59 8.40
C ILE A 116 -4.45 -6.78 7.88
N TRP A 117 -3.27 -6.57 7.29
CA TRP A 117 -2.49 -7.65 6.70
C TRP A 117 -2.13 -8.76 7.69
N GLY A 118 -1.64 -8.39 8.88
CA GLY A 118 -1.33 -9.36 9.93
C GLY A 118 -2.55 -10.20 10.33
N LEU A 119 -3.72 -9.56 10.41
CA LEU A 119 -4.98 -10.24 10.69
C LEU A 119 -5.40 -11.16 9.54
N THR A 120 -5.34 -10.68 8.30
CA THR A 120 -5.67 -11.47 7.11
C THR A 120 -4.79 -12.71 7.02
N TYR A 121 -3.49 -12.58 7.24
CA TYR A 121 -2.56 -13.71 7.22
C TYR A 121 -2.88 -14.74 8.32
N LEU A 122 -3.23 -14.30 9.53
CA LEU A 122 -3.57 -15.20 10.66
C LEU A 122 -4.88 -15.95 10.46
N LEU A 123 -5.87 -15.34 9.80
CA LEU A 123 -7.19 -15.91 9.58
C LEU A 123 -7.33 -16.69 8.28
N SER A 124 -6.33 -16.64 7.40
CA SER A 124 -6.36 -17.31 6.11
C SER A 124 -5.52 -18.58 6.13
N ASP A 125 -6.09 -19.69 5.67
CA ASP A 125 -5.32 -20.92 5.40
C ASP A 125 -4.60 -20.81 4.05
N PHE A 126 -3.45 -20.15 4.03
CA PHE A 126 -2.53 -20.13 2.88
C PHE A 126 -1.21 -20.84 3.23
N PRO A 127 -1.14 -22.18 3.27
CA PRO A 127 0.13 -22.86 3.47
C PRO A 127 1.03 -22.65 2.24
N ASN A 128 2.17 -21.99 2.43
CA ASN A 128 3.24 -21.76 1.44
C ASN A 128 2.82 -21.08 0.12
N ASN A 129 1.68 -20.36 0.09
CA ASN A 129 1.17 -19.73 -1.12
C ASN A 129 1.34 -18.20 -1.13
N GLU A 130 2.38 -17.69 -0.45
CA GLU A 130 2.68 -16.25 -0.31
C GLU A 130 2.87 -15.52 -1.66
N LEU A 131 3.15 -16.26 -2.74
CA LEU A 131 3.21 -15.69 -4.09
C LEU A 131 1.85 -15.23 -4.63
N TYR A 132 0.75 -15.81 -4.14
CA TYR A 132 -0.60 -15.58 -4.67
C TYR A 132 -1.53 -14.87 -3.69
N ASP A 133 -1.03 -14.54 -2.49
CA ASP A 133 -1.82 -13.90 -1.44
C ASP A 133 -2.07 -12.40 -1.70
N GLY A 134 -2.59 -11.70 -0.67
CA GLY A 134 -2.91 -10.27 -0.75
C GLY A 134 -1.72 -9.32 -0.86
N LEU A 135 -0.49 -9.78 -0.68
CA LEU A 135 0.73 -9.04 -1.02
C LEU A 135 1.41 -9.58 -2.29
N GLY A 136 1.10 -10.80 -2.69
CA GLY A 136 1.47 -11.40 -3.97
C GLY A 136 0.55 -11.02 -5.15
N ILE A 137 0.34 -11.97 -6.06
CA ILE A 137 -0.38 -11.76 -7.33
C ILE A 137 -1.81 -11.23 -7.12
N LEU A 138 -2.55 -11.76 -6.14
CA LEU A 138 -3.92 -11.30 -5.87
C LEU A 138 -3.92 -9.82 -5.45
N GLY A 139 -3.01 -9.43 -4.56
CA GLY A 139 -2.79 -8.05 -4.17
C GLY A 139 -2.50 -7.14 -5.34
N ILE A 140 -1.56 -7.53 -6.20
CA ILE A 140 -1.16 -6.75 -7.39
C ILE A 140 -2.34 -6.54 -8.33
N ILE A 141 -3.14 -7.58 -8.61
CA ILE A 141 -4.32 -7.48 -9.48
C ILE A 141 -5.34 -6.53 -8.85
N THR A 142 -5.67 -6.72 -7.58
CA THR A 142 -6.64 -5.89 -6.86
C THR A 142 -6.22 -4.42 -6.86
N TRP A 143 -4.97 -4.11 -6.50
CA TRP A 143 -4.48 -2.74 -6.47
C TRP A 143 -4.28 -2.13 -7.85
N SER A 144 -4.00 -2.93 -8.88
CA SER A 144 -4.01 -2.46 -10.27
C SER A 144 -5.40 -1.98 -10.70
N ILE A 145 -6.45 -2.75 -10.36
CA ILE A 145 -7.83 -2.37 -10.63
C ILE A 145 -8.18 -1.08 -9.87
N ILE A 146 -7.85 -1.01 -8.57
CA ILE A 146 -8.08 0.19 -7.75
C ILE A 146 -7.33 1.39 -8.31
N ALA A 147 -6.08 1.23 -8.75
CA ALA A 147 -5.29 2.30 -9.37
C ALA A 147 -5.96 2.84 -10.64
N ILE A 148 -6.43 1.95 -11.53
CA ILE A 148 -7.14 2.33 -12.76
C ILE A 148 -8.43 3.09 -12.43
N ILE A 149 -9.23 2.57 -11.50
CA ILE A 149 -10.48 3.21 -11.06
C ILE A 149 -10.18 4.58 -10.46
N SER A 150 -9.17 4.69 -9.60
CA SER A 150 -8.79 5.95 -8.94
C SER A 150 -8.39 7.02 -9.96
N VAL A 151 -7.62 6.66 -10.97
CA VAL A 151 -7.25 7.58 -12.07
C VAL A 151 -8.48 7.98 -12.90
N PHE A 152 -9.39 7.06 -13.18
CA PHE A 152 -10.62 7.35 -13.91
C PHE A 152 -11.54 8.32 -13.13
N LEU A 153 -11.71 8.07 -11.84
CA LEU A 153 -12.51 8.92 -10.95
C LEU A 153 -11.91 10.33 -10.83
N ASP A 154 -10.58 10.44 -10.68
CA ASP A 154 -9.91 11.74 -10.60
C ASP A 154 -10.08 12.54 -11.90
N LYS A 155 -9.88 11.91 -13.07
CA LYS A 155 -10.14 12.56 -14.38
C LYS A 155 -11.59 13.04 -14.50
N THR A 156 -12.55 12.26 -14.02
CA THR A 156 -13.97 12.62 -14.05
C THR A 156 -14.27 13.79 -13.13
N ARG A 157 -13.69 13.81 -11.93
CA ARG A 157 -13.78 14.91 -10.96
C ARG A 157 -13.22 16.22 -11.54
N GLN A 158 -12.04 16.19 -12.15
CA GLN A 158 -11.40 17.35 -12.77
C GLN A 158 -12.25 17.93 -13.93
N ARG A 159 -12.96 17.09 -14.68
CA ARG A 159 -13.87 17.54 -15.75
C ARG A 159 -15.11 18.25 -15.20
N LYS A 160 -15.67 17.77 -14.09
CA LYS A 160 -16.85 18.38 -13.46
C LYS A 160 -16.53 19.72 -12.81
N GLY A 161 -15.38 19.87 -12.17
CA GLY A 161 -14.97 21.14 -11.53
C GLY A 161 -14.56 22.27 -12.49
N LYS A 162 -14.49 21.99 -13.80
CA LYS A 162 -14.22 23.00 -14.86
C LYS A 162 -15.49 23.51 -15.54
N LYS A 163 -16.66 22.94 -15.22
CA LYS A 163 -17.98 23.42 -15.66
C LYS A 163 -18.57 24.29 -14.57
#